data_AF-A0A8J6Z9H9-F1
#
_entry.id   AF-A0A8J6Z9H9-F1
#
_cell.length_a   1.000
_cell.length_b   1.000
_cell.length_c   1.000
_cell.angle_alpha   90.00
_cell.angle_beta   90.00
_cell.angle_gamma   90.00
#
_symmetry.space_group_name_H-M   'P 1'
#
loop_
_entity.id
_entity.type
_entity.pdbx_description
1 polymer ?
#
loop_
_entity_poly.entity_id
_entity_poly.type
_entity_poly.pdbx_seq_one_letter_code
_entity_poly.pdbx_strand_id
1 'polypeptide(L)'
;PGAILGRLRHELSARALPVSRVAAAFGLSRSEARLAAALADGLSLAEAAEELGWTLGTARSASKQLFARMGTASQAGVVRRLLESGVWLG
;
A
#
# COMPACT_ATOMS: atom_id res chain seq x y z
N PRO A 1 27.83 18.62 15.44
CA PRO A 1 26.93 18.55 14.27
C PRO A 1 26.70 17.08 13.87
N GLY A 2 25.51 16.53 14.16
CA GLY A 2 25.17 15.15 13.82
C GLY A 2 24.76 15.03 12.36
N ALA A 3 25.34 14.07 11.64
CA ALA A 3 24.97 13.80 10.26
C ALA A 3 23.52 13.24 10.22
N ILE A 4 22.67 13.85 9.39
CA ILE A 4 21.36 13.30 9.06
C ILE A 4 21.55 12.34 7.89
N LEU A 5 21.36 11.04 8.12
CA LEU A 5 21.36 10.04 7.06
C LEU A 5 19.96 10.01 6.44
N GLY A 6 19.77 10.73 5.34
CA GLY A 6 18.52 10.73 4.58
C GLY A 6 18.48 9.55 3.62
N ARG A 7 17.50 8.65 3.76
CA ARG A 7 17.22 7.62 2.75
C ARG A 7 16.23 8.19 1.72
N LEU A 8 16.67 8.33 0.46
CA LEU A 8 15.79 8.70 -0.65
C LEU A 8 14.78 7.56 -0.88
N ARG A 9 13.48 7.87 -0.80
CA ARG A 9 12.40 6.88 -0.95
C ARG A 9 12.33 6.23 -2.34
N HIS A 10 13.01 6.80 -3.33
CA HIS A 10 12.88 6.37 -4.73
C HIS A 10 13.37 4.92 -4.97
N GLU A 11 14.17 4.35 -4.06
CA GLU A 11 14.60 2.95 -4.15
C GLU A 11 13.74 1.96 -3.34
N LEU A 12 12.82 2.44 -2.49
CA LEU A 12 11.94 1.59 -1.68
C LEU A 12 10.53 1.57 -2.29
N SER A 13 10.29 0.63 -3.20
CA SER A 13 8.94 0.31 -3.68
C SER A 13 8.13 -0.37 -2.58
N ALA A 14 6.88 0.07 -2.37
CA ALA A 14 5.95 -0.56 -1.44
C ALA A 14 5.68 -2.02 -1.82
N ARG A 15 5.63 -2.33 -3.13
CA ARG A 15 5.47 -3.71 -3.62
C ARG A 15 6.68 -4.60 -3.36
N ALA A 16 7.85 -4.03 -3.08
CA ALA A 16 9.03 -4.79 -2.66
C ALA A 16 8.98 -5.18 -1.17
N LEU A 17 8.11 -4.56 -0.36
CA LEU A 17 7.92 -4.94 1.03
C LEU A 17 7.31 -6.34 1.14
N PRO A 18 7.68 -7.14 2.15
CA PRO A 18 7.00 -8.39 2.42
C PRO A 18 5.50 -8.15 2.64
N VAL A 19 4.65 -8.83 1.85
CA VAL A 19 3.18 -8.69 1.94
C VAL A 19 2.67 -8.97 3.36
N SER A 20 3.29 -9.92 4.07
CA SER A 20 2.98 -10.24 5.46
C SER A 20 3.24 -9.07 6.41
N ARG A 21 4.26 -8.26 6.16
CA ARG A 21 4.58 -7.08 6.98
C ARG A 21 3.49 -6.03 6.84
N VAL A 22 3.10 -5.71 5.61
CA VAL A 22 2.01 -4.76 5.33
C VAL A 22 0.69 -5.30 5.88
N ALA A 23 0.41 -6.59 5.69
CA ALA A 23 -0.80 -7.22 6.22
C ALA A 23 -0.90 -7.12 7.74
N ALA A 24 0.17 -7.48 8.46
CA ALA A 24 0.20 -7.45 9.92
C ALA A 24 0.07 -6.02 10.49
N ALA A 25 0.74 -5.04 9.87
CA ALA A 25 0.73 -3.66 10.35
C ALA A 25 -0.66 -2.99 10.29
N PHE A 26 -1.52 -3.42 9.37
CA PHE A 26 -2.82 -2.79 9.12
C PHE A 26 -4.02 -3.74 9.27
N GLY A 27 -3.82 -4.99 9.72
CA GLY A 27 -4.90 -5.97 9.84
C GLY A 27 -5.54 -6.36 8.49
N LEU A 28 -4.75 -6.37 7.42
CA LEU A 28 -5.23 -6.62 6.06
C LEU A 28 -5.13 -8.10 5.69
N SER A 29 -5.99 -8.54 4.77
CA SER A 29 -5.75 -9.77 4.02
C SER A 29 -4.53 -9.62 3.11
N ARG A 30 -3.98 -10.75 2.64
CA ARG A 30 -2.86 -10.74 1.67
C ARG A 30 -3.19 -9.96 0.40
N SER A 31 -4.43 -10.08 -0.09
CA SER A 31 -4.89 -9.40 -1.31
C SER A 31 -5.00 -7.89 -1.10
N GLU A 32 -5.57 -7.45 0.02
CA GLU A 32 -5.63 -6.03 0.39
C GLU A 32 -4.24 -5.42 0.58
N ALA A 33 -3.31 -6.15 1.20
CA ALA A 33 -1.94 -5.70 1.38
C ALA A 33 -1.20 -5.50 0.04
N ARG A 34 -1.39 -6.40 -0.93
CA ARG A 34 -0.86 -6.21 -2.29
C ARG A 34 -1.48 -5.00 -3.00
N LEU A 35 -2.80 -4.83 -2.88
CA LEU A 35 -3.48 -3.66 -3.43
C LEU A 35 -2.95 -2.36 -2.80
N ALA A 36 -2.80 -2.31 -1.47
CA ALA A 36 -2.25 -1.14 -0.77
C ALA A 36 -0.84 -0.78 -1.26
N ALA A 37 0.01 -1.77 -1.48
CA ALA A 37 1.36 -1.59 -2.00
C ALA A 37 1.35 -1.04 -3.43
N ALA A 38 0.53 -1.60 -4.34
CA ALA A 38 0.40 -1.09 -5.71
C ALA A 38 -0.07 0.37 -5.75
N LEU A 39 -1.09 0.72 -4.95
CA LEU A 39 -1.59 2.09 -4.86
C LEU A 39 -0.54 3.06 -4.29
N ALA A 40 0.26 2.62 -3.32
CA ALA A 40 1.34 3.44 -2.75
C ALA A 40 2.51 3.65 -3.70
N ASP A 41 2.74 2.72 -4.62
CA ASP A 41 3.68 2.87 -5.74
C ASP A 41 3.13 3.76 -6.87
N GLY A 42 1.95 4.35 -6.69
CA GLY A 42 1.39 5.35 -7.61
C GLY A 42 0.46 4.79 -8.68
N LEU A 43 0.16 3.49 -8.66
CA LEU A 43 -0.79 2.92 -9.62
C LEU A 43 -2.20 3.42 -9.34
N SER A 44 -2.93 3.68 -10.43
CA SER A 44 -4.37 3.80 -10.40
C SER A 44 -5.03 2.46 -10.03
N LEU A 45 -6.30 2.51 -9.63
CA LEU A 45 -7.04 1.29 -9.31
C LEU A 45 -7.19 0.35 -10.51
N ALA A 46 -7.17 0.88 -11.74
CA ALA A 46 -7.24 0.08 -12.96
C ALA A 46 -5.92 -0.64 -13.22
N GLU A 47 -4.79 0.07 -13.16
CA GLU A 47 -3.45 -0.52 -13.30
C GLU A 47 -3.18 -1.56 -12.21
N ALA A 48 -3.58 -1.28 -10.96
CA ALA A 48 -3.49 -2.24 -9.88
C ALA A 48 -4.37 -3.48 -10.11
N ALA A 49 -5.53 -3.33 -10.77
CA ALA A 49 -6.36 -4.47 -11.14
C ALA A 49 -5.66 -5.35 -12.18
N GLU A 50 -5.09 -4.73 -13.22
CA GLU A 50 -4.33 -5.42 -14.25
C GLU A 50 -3.12 -6.17 -13.65
N GLU A 51 -2.33 -5.50 -12.81
CA GLU A 51 -1.16 -6.09 -12.16
C GLU A 51 -1.53 -7.29 -11.27
N LEU A 52 -2.67 -7.22 -10.57
CA LEU A 52 -3.12 -8.28 -9.68
C LEU A 52 -3.92 -9.39 -10.40
N GLY A 53 -4.11 -9.29 -11.71
CA GLY A 53 -4.94 -10.23 -12.49
C GLY A 53 -6.41 -10.19 -12.08
N TRP A 54 -6.91 -9.03 -11.67
CA TRP A 54 -8.28 -8.81 -11.21
C TRP A 54 -9.11 -8.08 -12.26
N THR A 55 -10.42 -8.27 -12.21
CA THR A 55 -11.34 -7.36 -12.88
C THR A 55 -11.35 -6.00 -12.16
N LEU A 56 -11.66 -4.92 -12.88
CA LEU A 56 -11.86 -3.61 -12.25
C LEU A 56 -12.98 -3.63 -11.18
N GLY A 57 -14.01 -4.47 -11.36
CA GLY A 57 -15.06 -4.67 -10.36
C GLY A 57 -14.53 -5.29 -9.07
N THR A 58 -13.69 -6.31 -9.17
CA THR A 58 -13.00 -6.92 -8.02
C THR A 58 -12.11 -5.91 -7.31
N ALA A 59 -11.32 -5.12 -8.06
CA ALA A 59 -10.47 -4.09 -7.49
C ALA A 59 -11.28 -3.00 -6.76
N ARG A 60 -12.42 -2.57 -7.30
CA ARG A 60 -13.34 -1.62 -6.64
C ARG A 60 -13.94 -2.17 -5.35
N SER A 61 -14.33 -3.44 -5.33
CA SER A 61 -14.87 -4.07 -4.12
C SER A 61 -13.78 -4.25 -3.06
N ALA A 62 -12.59 -4.69 -3.46
CA ALA A 62 -11.45 -4.83 -2.57
C ALA A 62 -10.96 -3.49 -2.02
N SER A 63 -10.95 -2.42 -2.82
CA SER A 63 -10.52 -1.10 -2.38
C SER A 63 -11.45 -0.53 -1.31
N LYS A 64 -12.76 -0.75 -1.38
CA LYS A 64 -13.70 -0.37 -0.32
C LYS A 64 -13.37 -1.05 1.02
N GLN A 65 -13.09 -2.35 1.00
CA GLN A 65 -12.72 -3.08 2.22
C GLN A 65 -11.37 -2.61 2.76
N LEU A 66 -10.39 -2.43 1.87
CA LEU A 66 -9.08 -1.88 2.20
C LEU A 66 -9.20 -0.50 2.88
N PHE A 67 -9.98 0.40 2.30
CA PHE A 67 -10.17 1.76 2.81
C PHE A 67 -10.76 1.73 4.22
N ALA A 68 -11.82 0.93 4.41
CA ALA A 68 -12.44 0.73 5.72
C ALA A 68 -11.45 0.18 6.76
N ARG A 69 -10.67 -0.87 6.43
CA ARG A 69 -9.67 -1.45 7.35
C ARG A 69 -8.54 -0.49 7.70
N MET A 70 -8.11 0.33 6.74
CA MET A 70 -7.06 1.32 6.97
C MET A 70 -7.58 2.62 7.63
N GLY A 71 -8.89 2.73 7.85
CA GLY A 71 -9.52 3.89 8.49
C GLY A 71 -9.53 5.14 7.61
N THR A 72 -9.68 4.97 6.29
CA THR A 72 -9.70 6.05 5.30
C THR A 72 -10.89 5.92 4.36
N ALA A 73 -11.28 7.00 3.71
CA ALA A 73 -12.32 7.03 2.67
C ALA A 73 -11.75 7.14 1.25
N SER A 74 -10.42 7.23 1.08
CA SER A 74 -9.79 7.49 -0.21
C SER A 74 -8.49 6.72 -0.43
N GLN A 75 -8.15 6.54 -1.72
CA GLN A 75 -6.86 6.02 -2.17
C GLN A 75 -5.71 6.88 -1.63
N ALA A 76 -5.81 8.21 -1.71
CA ALA A 76 -4.79 9.11 -1.17
C ALA A 76 -4.56 8.89 0.34
N GLY A 77 -5.61 8.59 1.10
CA GLY A 77 -5.47 8.25 2.52
C GLY A 77 -4.80 6.90 2.75
N VAL A 78 -5.04 5.88 1.91
CA VAL A 78 -4.27 4.61 1.96
C VAL A 78 -2.79 4.87 1.72
N VAL A 79 -2.47 5.60 0.65
CA VAL A 79 -1.09 5.94 0.29
C VAL A 79 -0.40 6.66 1.45
N ARG A 80 -1.04 7.70 1.98
CA ARG A 80 -0.52 8.46 3.13
C ARG A 80 -0.26 7.56 4.34
N ARG A 81 -1.24 6.74 4.73
CA ARG A 81 -1.14 5.85 5.90
C ARG A 81 -0.03 4.82 5.74
N LEU A 82 0.15 4.26 4.55
CA LEU A 82 1.25 3.33 4.28
C LEU A 82 2.60 4.05 4.37
N LEU A 83 2.75 5.20 3.72
CA LEU A 83 3.98 6.00 3.70
C LEU A 83 4.40 6.54 5.08
N GLU A 84 3.44 6.84 5.96
CA GLU A 84 3.70 7.32 7.31
C GLU A 84 3.92 6.19 8.34
N SER A 85 3.78 4.92 7.93
CA SER A 85 3.87 3.79 8.86
C SER A 85 5.29 3.24 9.03
N GLY A 86 5.49 2.43 10.08
CA GLY A 86 6.76 1.77 10.35
C GLY A 86 7.10 0.59 9.42
N VAL A 87 6.26 0.23 8.44
CA VAL A 87 6.50 -0.94 7.55
C VAL A 87 7.78 -0.83 6.72
N TRP A 88 8.26 0.40 6.53
CA TRP A 88 9.50 0.75 5.83
C TRP A 88 10.75 0.57 6.69
N LEU A 89 10.58 0.42 7.99
CA LEU A 89 11.66 0.22 8.94
C LEU A 89 11.85 -1.29 9.13
N GLY A 90 12.91 -1.83 8.57
CA GLY A 90 13.29 -3.23 8.72
C GLY A 90 14.55 -3.56 7.95
#